data_AF-A0A2V5WU66-F1
#
_entry.id   AF-A0A2V5WU66-F1
#
_cell.length_a   1.000
_cell.length_b   1.000
_cell.length_c   1.000
_cell.angle_alpha   90.00
_cell.angle_beta   90.00
_cell.angle_gamma   90.00
#
_symmetry.space_group_name_H-M   'P 1'
#
loop_
_entity.id
_entity.type
_entity.pdbx_description
1 polymer ?
#
loop_
_entity_poly.entity_id
_entity_poly.type
_entity_poly.pdbx_seq_one_letter_code
_entity_poly.pdbx_strand_id
1 'polypeptide(L)' 'MAEKIQLHDVVVTLLDKNHFQVEFSDRDGRAYAILPLNSSQLMALREQPETIPA' A
#
# COMPACT_ATOMS: atom_id res chain seq x y z
N MET A 1 -17.35 10.91 -16.05
CA MET A 1 -16.09 10.34 -16.57
C MET A 1 -15.21 10.03 -15.37
N ALA A 2 -14.59 8.86 -15.28
CA ALA A 2 -13.68 8.52 -14.18
C ALA A 2 -12.24 8.85 -14.62
N GLU A 3 -11.50 9.58 -13.79
CA GLU A 3 -10.10 9.91 -14.03
C GLU A 3 -9.21 8.79 -13.48
N LYS A 4 -8.16 8.43 -14.23
CA LYS A 4 -7.19 7.42 -13.82
C LYS A 4 -6.07 8.10 -13.04
N ILE A 5 -5.97 7.81 -11.74
CA ILE A 5 -4.86 8.28 -10.91
C ILE A 5 -3.72 7.27 -10.93
N GLN A 6 -2.51 7.76 -11.17
CA GLN A 6 -1.29 6.97 -11.01
C GLN A 6 -0.74 7.17 -9.60
N LEU A 7 -0.82 6.10 -8.80
CA LEU A 7 -0.20 6.07 -7.48
C LEU A 7 1.30 5.79 -7.63
N HIS A 8 2.10 6.42 -6.77
CA HIS A 8 3.57 6.24 -6.72
C HIS A 8 3.97 5.51 -5.44
N ASP A 9 3.57 6.04 -4.29
CA ASP A 9 3.96 5.54 -2.98
C ASP A 9 2.76 5.04 -2.19
N VAL A 10 3.02 4.05 -1.34
CA VAL A 10 2.07 3.51 -0.37
C VAL A 10 2.71 3.48 1.00
N VAL A 11 2.14 4.19 1.96
CA VAL A 11 2.59 4.18 3.36
C VAL A 11 1.56 3.43 4.19
N VAL A 12 2.02 2.44 4.94
CA VAL A 12 1.17 1.63 5.83
C VAL A 12 1.55 1.92 7.27
N THR A 13 0.64 2.52 8.03
CA THR A 13 0.81 2.77 9.47
C THR A 13 -0.06 1.80 10.26
N LEU A 14 0.56 1.04 11.17
CA LEU A 14 -0.14 0.16 12.11
C LEU A 14 -0.82 1.00 13.19
N LEU A 15 -2.13 0.86 13.33
CA LEU A 15 -2.89 1.54 14.40
C LEU A 15 -3.05 0.62 15.62
N ASP A 16 -3.44 -0.63 15.38
CA ASP A 16 -3.48 -1.69 16.38
C ASP A 16 -3.19 -3.06 15.73
N LYS A 17 -3.39 -4.16 16.46
CA LYS A 17 -3.07 -5.52 15.99
C LYS A 17 -3.55 -5.85 14.57
N ASN A 18 -4.73 -5.38 14.17
CA ASN A 18 -5.35 -5.75 12.89
C ASN A 18 -5.87 -4.55 12.09
N HIS A 19 -5.69 -3.31 12.55
CA HIS A 19 -6.12 -2.10 11.85
C HIS A 19 -4.94 -1.24 11.41
N PHE A 20 -5.07 -0.70 10.20
CA PHE A 20 -4.03 0.02 9.49
C PHE A 20 -4.61 1.30 8.90
N GLN A 21 -3.81 2.36 8.90
CA GLN A 21 -4.04 3.51 8.03
C GLN A 21 -3.12 3.36 6.81
N VAL A 22 -3.73 3.34 5.63
CA VAL A 22 -2.98 3.26 4.37
C VAL A 22 -3.16 4.56 3.60
N GLU A 23 -2.03 5.22 3.34
CA GLU A 23 -1.96 6.43 2.53
C GLU A 23 -1.41 6.08 1.15
N PHE A 24 -2.11 6.56 0.13
CA PHE A 24 -1.72 6.44 -1.28
C PHE A 24 -1.36 7.82 -1.81
N SER A 25 -0.12 7.98 -2.27
CA SER A 25 0.40 9.27 -2.69
C SER A 25 0.87 9.24 -4.14
N ASP A 26 0.72 10.38 -4.81
CA ASP A 26 1.28 10.60 -6.14
C ASP A 26 2.79 10.86 -6.07
N ARG A 27 3.39 11.13 -7.23
CA ARG A 27 4.84 11.36 -7.35
C ARG A 27 5.30 12.66 -6.68
N ASP A 28 4.39 13.60 -6.44
CA ASP A 28 4.67 14.86 -5.78
C ASP A 28 4.49 14.76 -4.25
N GLY A 29 4.21 13.55 -3.74
CA GLY A 29 3.99 13.28 -2.32
C GLY A 29 2.62 13.74 -1.83
N ARG A 30 1.66 14.03 -2.73
CA ARG A 30 0.31 14.41 -2.33
C ARG A 30 -0.52 13.16 -2.09
N ALA A 31 -1.09 13.05 -0.89
CA ALA A 31 -2.04 12.00 -0.57
C ALA A 31 -3.31 12.14 -1.43
N TYR A 32 -3.58 11.14 -2.26
CA TYR A 32 -4.83 11.03 -3.01
C TYR A 32 -5.94 10.42 -2.15
N ALA A 33 -5.61 9.41 -1.36
CA ALA A 33 -6.54 8.74 -0.46
C ALA A 33 -5.83 8.25 0.80
N ILE A 34 -6.56 8.33 1.92
CA ILE A 34 -6.16 7.73 3.19
C ILE A 34 -7.31 6.82 3.62
N LEU A 35 -7.06 5.52 3.70
CA LEU A 35 -8.07 4.51 3.97
C LEU A 35 -7.76 3.75 5.26
N PRO A 36 -8.73 3.62 6.18
CA PRO A 36 -8.64 2.65 7.26
C PRO A 36 -8.90 1.25 6.69
N LEU A 37 -7.91 0.36 6.80
CA LEU A 37 -8.00 -1.02 6.34
C LEU A 37 -7.77 -1.98 7.51
N ASN A 38 -8.39 -3.14 7.44
CA ASN A 38 -8.08 -4.25 8.34
C ASN A 38 -7.22 -5.32 7.64
N SER A 39 -6.64 -6.23 8.42
CA SER A 39 -5.74 -7.27 7.89
C SER A 39 -6.35 -8.16 6.81
N SER A 40 -7.68 -8.38 6.80
CA SER A 40 -8.35 -9.17 5.77
C SER A 40 -8.42 -8.49 4.40
N GLN A 41 -8.22 -7.17 4.36
CA GLN A 41 -8.21 -6.36 3.14
C GLN A 41 -6.79 -6.17 2.57
N LEU A 42 -5.76 -6.63 3.29
CA LEU A 42 -4.36 -6.53 2.88
C LEU A 42 -3.84 -7.88 2.39
N MET A 43 -2.95 -7.84 1.41
CA MET A 43 -2.22 -9.02 0.96
C MET A 43 -0.80 -8.99 1.51
N ALA A 44 -0.40 -10.02 2.23
CA ALA A 44 0.98 -10.17 2.69
C ALA A 44 1.88 -10.43 1.47
N LEU A 45 2.76 -9.47 1.16
CA LEU A 45 3.86 -9.68 0.21
C LEU A 45 4.84 -10.68 0.83
N ARG A 46 4.91 -11.86 0.23
CA ARG A 46 5.97 -12.82 0.53
C ARG A 46 7.04 -12.60 -0.53
N GLU A 47 8.11 -11.92 -0.18
CA GLU A 47 9.31 -11.93 -1.01
C GLU A 47 9.82 -13.38 -1.04
N GLN A 48 9.55 -14.11 -2.13
CA GLN A 48 10.35 -15.27 -2.45
C GLN A 48 11.66 -14.71 -2.99
N PRO A 49 12.83 -14.98 -2.35
CA PRO A 49 14.09 -14.60 -2.97
C PRO A 49 14.13 -15.27 -4.34
N GLU A 50 14.31 -14.47 -5.39
CA GLU A 50 14.54 -15.03 -6.71
C GLU A 50 15.76 -15.93 -6.61
N THR A 51 15.56 -17.23 -6.81
CA THR A 51 16.68 -18.17 -6.88
C THR A 51 17.48 -17.81 -8.11
N ILE A 52 18.52 -16.99 -7.95
CA ILE A 52 19.49 -16.71 -9.00
C ILE A 52 20.24 -18.01 -9.25
N PRO A 53 20.11 -18.68 -10.42
CA PRO A 53 20.88 -19.87 -10.72
C PRO A 53 22.38 -19.51 -10.77
N ALA A 54 23.20 -20.37 -10.18
CA ALA A 54 24.67 -20.23 -10.13
C ALA A 54 25.33 -20.37 -11.50
#